data_AF-A0A958J973-F1
#
_entry.id   AF-A0A958J973-F1
#
_cell.length_a   1.000
_cell.length_b   1.000
_cell.length_c   1.000
_cell.angle_alpha   90.00
_cell.angle_beta   90.00
_cell.angle_gamma   90.00
#
_symmetry.space_group_name_H-M   'P 1'
#
loop_
_entity.id
_entity.type
_entity.pdbx_description
1 polymer ?
#
loop_
_entity_poly.entity_id
_entity_poly.type
_entity_poly.pdbx_seq_one_letter_code
_entity_poly.pdbx_strand_id
1 'polypeptide(L)'
;MPTVTIRNRSFGLIVLIALWLVLNPLQVVAQEEDNSTMQISEWLMLGPAALPLPAYHQDSFKMKDLLAFEPLPLDGWWPQSGQAVAWDRQQNIPWTAAAAGEPGVTVSIPKAQALPYLAYLAAYIDADRWCPAELTLTSRHLFKVYLDGSEIASKQTSEAKADEEAKALNHSLKLETGKHLLLVKLLRDPENPHPMSLNASLKVDDKFPAEALQASTSPRHFMNITHLLEGTKVAGVSIAAEGDLAAVTYRRTLPPEGKSESWME
;
A
#
# COMPACT_ATOMS: atom_id res chain seq x y z
N MET A 1 74.60 41.16 -9.47
CA MET A 1 74.07 40.46 -8.28
C MET A 1 72.81 41.18 -7.80
N PRO A 2 71.66 40.51 -7.80
CA PRO A 2 70.66 40.76 -6.78
C PRO A 2 70.19 39.45 -6.11
N THR A 3 70.03 39.51 -4.80
CA THR A 3 69.56 38.46 -3.91
C THR A 3 68.03 38.45 -3.91
N VAL A 4 67.39 37.33 -4.25
CA VAL A 4 65.92 37.17 -4.14
C VAL A 4 65.59 36.43 -2.86
N THR A 5 64.88 37.11 -1.97
CA THR A 5 64.38 36.59 -0.69
C THR A 5 63.00 35.96 -0.93
N ILE A 6 62.88 34.64 -0.78
CA ILE A 6 61.60 33.93 -0.88
C ILE A 6 60.90 33.99 0.48
N ARG A 7 59.76 34.70 0.53
CA ARG A 7 58.93 34.92 1.72
C ARG A 7 57.92 33.78 1.86
N ASN A 8 58.17 32.87 2.80
CA ASN A 8 57.26 31.77 3.19
C ASN A 8 55.90 32.32 3.67
N ARG A 9 54.87 32.27 2.82
CA ARG A 9 53.50 32.66 3.15
C ARG A 9 52.54 31.46 3.36
N SER A 10 53.04 30.23 3.25
CA SER A 10 52.19 29.03 3.21
C SER A 10 51.92 28.40 4.58
N PHE A 11 52.61 28.82 5.65
CA PHE A 11 52.50 28.17 6.97
C PHE A 11 51.30 28.64 7.80
N GLY A 12 50.78 29.84 7.56
CA GLY A 12 49.66 30.39 8.34
C GLY A 12 48.29 29.81 7.97
N LEU A 13 48.11 29.33 6.73
CA LEU A 13 46.81 28.85 6.25
C LEU A 13 46.50 27.41 6.73
N ILE A 14 47.53 26.58 6.90
CA ILE A 14 47.37 25.15 7.27
C ILE A 14 46.98 25.01 8.77
N VAL A 15 47.50 25.90 9.63
CA VAL A 15 47.17 25.88 11.07
C VAL A 15 45.72 26.30 11.34
N LEU A 16 45.13 27.15 10.49
CA LEU A 16 43.76 27.65 10.65
C LEU A 16 42.70 26.61 10.22
N ILE A 17 43.02 25.74 9.25
CA ILE A 17 42.13 24.63 8.85
C ILE A 17 42.16 23.50 9.90
N ALA A 18 43.32 23.21 10.48
CA ALA A 18 43.45 22.19 11.52
C ALA A 18 42.71 22.58 12.82
N LEU A 19 42.64 23.88 13.16
CA LEU A 19 41.94 24.35 14.35
C LEU A 19 40.39 24.35 14.18
N TRP A 20 39.89 24.43 12.94
CA TRP A 20 38.45 24.39 12.67
C TRP A 20 37.86 22.97 12.74
N LEU A 21 38.69 21.94 12.54
CA LEU A 21 38.29 20.53 12.63
C LEU A 21 38.15 20.01 14.07
N VAL A 22 38.77 20.65 15.06
CA VAL A 22 38.71 20.21 16.46
C VAL A 22 37.48 20.77 17.20
N LEU A 23 36.81 21.79 16.65
CA LEU A 23 35.70 22.50 17.30
C LEU A 23 34.30 22.05 16.87
N ASN A 24 34.19 21.16 15.88
CA ASN A 24 32.92 20.53 15.52
C ASN A 24 33.01 19.03 15.83
N PRO A 25 32.66 18.58 17.05
CA PRO A 25 32.35 17.18 17.23
C PRO A 25 31.22 16.86 16.24
N LEU A 26 31.52 16.05 15.22
CA LEU A 26 30.52 15.39 14.40
C LEU A 26 29.50 14.79 15.36
N GLN A 27 28.33 15.41 15.43
CA GLN A 27 27.19 14.80 16.10
C GLN A 27 26.77 13.65 15.21
N VAL A 28 27.37 12.49 15.49
CA VAL A 28 26.82 11.21 15.08
C VAL A 28 25.51 11.10 15.86
N VAL A 29 24.43 11.54 15.23
CA VAL A 29 23.09 11.16 15.65
C VAL A 29 23.02 9.66 15.46
N ALA A 30 23.17 8.91 16.54
CA ALA A 30 22.78 7.52 16.58
C ALA A 30 21.26 7.50 16.38
N GLN A 31 20.84 7.26 15.14
CA GLN A 31 19.47 6.86 14.86
C GLN A 31 19.35 5.44 15.45
N GLU A 32 18.68 5.31 16.59
CA GLU A 32 18.14 4.00 16.98
C GLU A 32 17.17 3.59 15.87
N GLU A 33 17.67 2.83 14.90
CA GLU A 33 16.80 2.07 14.01
C GLU A 33 16.04 1.10 14.90
N ASP A 34 14.79 1.44 15.21
CA ASP A 34 13.83 0.52 15.79
C ASP A 34 13.59 -0.58 14.74
N ASN A 35 14.49 -1.56 14.71
CA ASN A 35 14.51 -2.69 13.76
C ASN A 35 13.21 -3.49 13.77
N SER A 36 12.30 -3.23 14.71
CA SER A 36 10.98 -3.83 14.79
C SER A 36 9.94 -3.18 13.88
N THR A 37 10.18 -1.97 13.33
CA THR A 37 9.17 -1.21 12.56
C THR A 37 9.51 -1.13 11.07
N MET A 38 8.65 -1.74 10.23
CA MET A 38 8.71 -1.68 8.78
C MET A 38 7.72 -0.65 8.22
N GLN A 39 8.20 0.30 7.42
CA GLN A 39 7.35 1.23 6.68
C GLN A 39 6.85 0.61 5.37
N ILE A 40 5.58 0.80 5.03
CA ILE A 40 5.05 0.37 3.72
C ILE A 40 5.29 1.50 2.71
N SER A 41 6.41 1.41 2.00
CA SER A 41 6.90 2.44 1.08
C SER A 41 6.36 2.32 -0.34
N GLU A 42 5.86 1.15 -0.75
CA GLU A 42 5.37 0.90 -2.10
C GLU A 42 3.92 0.42 -2.10
N TRP A 43 3.13 0.98 -3.00
CA TRP A 43 1.71 0.73 -3.13
C TRP A 43 1.31 0.53 -4.59
N LEU A 44 0.29 -0.29 -4.82
CA LEU A 44 -0.53 -0.23 -6.03
C LEU A 44 -1.71 0.68 -5.74
N MET A 45 -1.94 1.67 -6.59
CA MET A 45 -3.06 2.61 -6.48
C MET A 45 -4.07 2.35 -7.60
N LEU A 46 -5.34 2.26 -7.24
CA LEU A 46 -6.48 2.26 -8.14
C LEU A 46 -7.29 3.54 -7.88
N GLY A 47 -7.41 4.39 -8.89
CA GLY A 47 -8.03 5.71 -8.79
C GLY A 47 -7.00 6.85 -8.82
N PRO A 48 -7.38 8.06 -8.39
CA PRO A 48 -8.65 8.42 -7.77
C PRO A 48 -9.81 8.48 -8.77
N ALA A 49 -10.99 8.09 -8.32
CA ALA A 49 -12.24 8.24 -9.07
C ALA A 49 -13.23 9.09 -8.28
N ALA A 50 -13.94 9.99 -8.97
CA ALA A 50 -14.96 10.83 -8.35
C ALA A 50 -16.13 9.95 -7.91
N LEU A 51 -16.59 10.14 -6.68
CA LEU A 51 -17.72 9.40 -6.12
C LEU A 51 -18.86 10.39 -5.82
N PRO A 52 -19.88 10.47 -6.69
CA PRO A 52 -20.96 11.43 -6.51
C PRO A 52 -21.76 11.12 -5.24
N LEU A 53 -22.22 12.17 -4.57
CA LEU A 53 -23.11 12.02 -3.42
C LEU A 53 -24.49 11.52 -3.90
N PRO A 54 -25.20 10.73 -3.06
CA PRO A 54 -26.59 10.36 -3.34
C PRO A 54 -27.49 11.59 -3.54
N ALA A 55 -28.54 11.45 -4.35
CA ALA A 55 -29.46 12.54 -4.70
C ALA A 55 -30.11 13.23 -3.47
N TYR A 56 -30.27 12.51 -2.35
CA TYR A 56 -30.88 13.01 -1.11
C TYR A 56 -29.89 13.07 0.06
N HIS A 57 -28.67 13.54 -0.18
CA HIS A 57 -27.61 13.59 0.84
C HIS A 57 -27.81 14.67 1.92
N GLN A 58 -28.73 15.63 1.72
CA GLN A 58 -28.81 16.87 2.51
C GLN A 58 -29.27 16.67 3.97
N ASP A 59 -30.09 15.65 4.26
CA ASP A 59 -30.79 15.58 5.56
C ASP A 59 -30.18 14.60 6.57
N SER A 60 -29.42 13.59 6.11
CA SER A 60 -28.87 12.56 7.03
C SER A 60 -27.59 11.87 6.56
N PHE A 61 -27.18 12.06 5.31
CA PHE A 61 -26.07 11.32 4.74
C PHE A 61 -24.73 11.96 5.13
N LYS A 62 -23.82 11.15 5.65
CA LYS A 62 -22.50 11.59 6.10
C LYS A 62 -21.39 10.90 5.30
N MET A 63 -20.19 11.46 5.32
CA MET A 63 -19.04 10.90 4.61
C MET A 63 -18.70 9.46 5.03
N LYS A 64 -18.98 9.09 6.28
CA LYS A 64 -18.84 7.71 6.77
C LYS A 64 -19.78 6.72 6.07
N ASP A 65 -20.96 7.18 5.66
CA ASP A 65 -21.95 6.35 4.97
C ASP A 65 -21.49 6.12 3.53
N LEU A 66 -20.85 7.12 2.92
CA LEU A 66 -20.18 6.99 1.63
C LEU A 66 -18.97 6.05 1.69
N LEU A 67 -18.19 6.09 2.78
CA LEU A 67 -17.09 5.16 3.01
C LEU A 67 -17.60 3.71 3.13
N ALA A 68 -18.77 3.51 3.75
CA ALA A 68 -19.38 2.20 3.91
C ALA A 68 -19.93 1.60 2.61
N PHE A 69 -20.26 2.42 1.61
CA PHE A 69 -20.73 1.96 0.30
C PHE A 69 -19.61 1.29 -0.49
N GLU A 70 -19.78 0.03 -0.89
CA GLU A 70 -18.80 -0.70 -1.72
C GLU A 70 -19.15 -0.60 -3.21
N PRO A 71 -18.44 0.23 -4.00
CA PRO A 71 -18.71 0.36 -5.43
C PRO A 71 -18.26 -0.87 -6.22
N LEU A 72 -17.32 -1.65 -5.69
CA LEU A 72 -16.72 -2.80 -6.35
C LEU A 72 -16.73 -4.01 -5.40
N PRO A 73 -16.98 -5.23 -5.91
CA PRO A 73 -16.83 -6.44 -5.12
C PRO A 73 -15.34 -6.65 -4.85
N LEU A 74 -14.92 -6.68 -3.58
CA LEU A 74 -13.53 -6.87 -3.18
C LEU A 74 -13.10 -8.35 -3.11
N ASP A 75 -14.07 -9.27 -3.21
CA ASP A 75 -13.81 -10.70 -3.12
C ASP A 75 -12.97 -11.19 -4.31
N GLY A 76 -11.98 -12.02 -4.03
CA GLY A 76 -11.03 -12.54 -5.02
C GLY A 76 -10.07 -11.51 -5.62
N TRP A 77 -9.97 -10.30 -5.08
CA TRP A 77 -9.01 -9.31 -5.56
C TRP A 77 -7.58 -9.79 -5.34
N TRP A 78 -6.77 -9.75 -6.40
CA TRP A 78 -5.34 -9.98 -6.34
C TRP A 78 -4.61 -8.99 -7.25
N PRO A 79 -4.52 -7.71 -6.86
CA PRO A 79 -4.07 -6.61 -7.71
C PRO A 79 -2.67 -6.79 -8.30
N GLN A 80 -2.53 -6.47 -9.58
CA GLN A 80 -1.25 -6.39 -10.26
C GLN A 80 -1.08 -5.04 -10.97
N SER A 81 0.12 -4.46 -10.93
CA SER A 81 0.44 -3.26 -11.72
C SER A 81 0.06 -3.43 -13.19
N GLY A 82 -0.64 -2.43 -13.74
CA GLY A 82 -1.16 -2.41 -15.11
C GLY A 82 -2.48 -3.16 -15.31
N GLN A 83 -2.91 -4.01 -14.37
CA GLN A 83 -4.22 -4.67 -14.45
C GLN A 83 -5.33 -3.63 -14.31
N ALA A 84 -6.25 -3.62 -15.26
CA ALA A 84 -7.39 -2.71 -15.23
C ALA A 84 -8.58 -3.29 -14.47
N VAL A 85 -9.26 -2.43 -13.73
CA VAL A 85 -10.52 -2.73 -13.06
C VAL A 85 -11.62 -1.91 -13.72
N ALA A 86 -12.72 -2.57 -14.09
CA ALA A 86 -13.92 -1.89 -14.57
C ALA A 86 -14.57 -1.15 -13.40
N TRP A 87 -14.33 0.15 -13.32
CA TRP A 87 -14.83 1.03 -12.26
C TRP A 87 -16.32 1.32 -12.41
N ASP A 88 -16.72 1.61 -13.65
CA ASP A 88 -18.10 1.74 -14.07
C ASP A 88 -18.26 1.21 -15.50
N ARG A 89 -19.42 1.42 -16.13
CA ARG A 89 -19.70 0.93 -17.50
C ARG A 89 -18.82 1.56 -18.59
N GLN A 90 -18.10 2.63 -18.28
CA GLN A 90 -17.35 3.46 -19.23
C GLN A 90 -15.87 3.60 -18.85
N GLN A 91 -15.52 3.38 -17.58
CA GLN A 91 -14.19 3.61 -17.05
C GLN A 91 -13.52 2.31 -16.63
N ASN A 92 -12.37 2.03 -17.24
CA ASN A 92 -11.41 1.04 -16.78
C ASN A 92 -10.21 1.77 -16.18
N ILE A 93 -9.96 1.57 -14.90
CA ILE A 93 -8.86 2.22 -14.19
C ILE A 93 -7.77 1.18 -13.94
N PRO A 94 -6.52 1.39 -14.39
CA PRO A 94 -5.42 0.50 -14.09
C PRO A 94 -4.90 0.69 -12.68
N TRP A 95 -4.42 -0.40 -12.08
CA TRP A 95 -3.54 -0.32 -10.92
C TRP A 95 -2.20 0.28 -11.33
N THR A 96 -1.79 1.37 -10.68
CA THR A 96 -0.51 2.05 -10.94
C THR A 96 0.37 1.99 -9.72
N ALA A 97 1.67 1.77 -9.90
CA ALA A 97 2.61 1.85 -8.78
C ALA A 97 2.69 3.27 -8.22
N ALA A 98 2.72 3.39 -6.90
CA ALA A 98 2.85 4.62 -6.16
C ALA A 98 3.82 4.43 -5.00
N ALA A 99 4.76 5.35 -4.85
CA ALA A 99 5.70 5.36 -3.74
C ALA A 99 5.18 6.27 -2.61
N ALA A 100 5.43 5.88 -1.36
CA ALA A 100 5.23 6.72 -0.19
C ALA A 100 6.47 7.58 0.04
N GLY A 101 6.26 8.88 0.24
CA GLY A 101 7.26 9.81 0.76
C GLY A 101 6.84 10.33 2.13
N GLU A 102 7.31 11.50 2.52
CA GLU A 102 6.67 12.29 3.58
C GLU A 102 5.59 13.17 2.94
N PRO A 103 4.30 13.11 3.34
CA PRO A 103 3.73 12.50 4.56
C PRO A 103 3.13 11.09 4.38
N GLY A 104 3.43 10.39 3.30
CA GLY A 104 2.93 9.05 2.97
C GLY A 104 2.75 8.88 1.46
N VAL A 105 2.00 7.86 1.03
CA VAL A 105 1.53 7.78 -0.35
C VAL A 105 0.45 8.85 -0.55
N THR A 106 0.60 9.69 -1.58
CA THR A 106 -0.31 10.80 -1.86
C THR A 106 -1.11 10.52 -3.14
N VAL A 107 -2.42 10.69 -3.05
CA VAL A 107 -3.37 10.54 -4.17
C VAL A 107 -3.60 11.90 -4.81
N SER A 108 -3.27 12.02 -6.10
CA SER A 108 -3.38 13.28 -6.85
C SER A 108 -4.82 13.52 -7.32
N ILE A 109 -5.55 14.42 -6.65
CA ILE A 109 -6.91 14.77 -7.03
C ILE A 109 -6.92 15.86 -8.11
N PRO A 110 -7.71 15.73 -9.19
CA PRO A 110 -7.93 16.81 -10.16
C PRO A 110 -8.47 18.07 -9.47
N LYS A 111 -7.86 19.24 -9.72
CA LYS A 111 -8.15 20.53 -9.06
C LYS A 111 -9.57 21.09 -9.28
N ALA A 112 -10.49 20.36 -9.92
CA ALA A 112 -11.68 20.93 -10.53
C ALA A 112 -13.01 20.64 -9.84
N GLN A 113 -13.08 19.83 -8.78
CA GLN A 113 -14.39 19.40 -8.26
C GLN A 113 -14.44 19.27 -6.74
N ALA A 114 -15.44 19.92 -6.13
CA ALA A 114 -15.86 19.74 -4.74
C ALA A 114 -16.64 18.42 -4.57
N LEU A 115 -16.11 17.33 -5.12
CA LEU A 115 -16.68 15.99 -5.02
C LEU A 115 -15.80 15.12 -4.14
N PRO A 116 -16.38 14.15 -3.42
CA PRO A 116 -15.61 13.09 -2.81
C PRO A 116 -14.86 12.29 -3.89
N TYR A 117 -13.67 11.83 -3.54
CA TYR A 117 -12.86 10.97 -4.40
C TYR A 117 -12.47 9.72 -3.64
N LEU A 118 -12.56 8.58 -4.32
CA LEU A 118 -12.19 7.29 -3.78
C LEU A 118 -10.93 6.78 -4.48
N ALA A 119 -10.01 6.22 -3.69
CA ALA A 119 -8.88 5.47 -4.19
C ALA A 119 -8.71 4.19 -3.37
N TYR A 120 -8.24 3.14 -3.99
CA TYR A 120 -7.76 1.95 -3.31
C TYR A 120 -6.24 1.90 -3.36
N LEU A 121 -5.63 1.57 -2.23
CA LEU A 121 -4.20 1.38 -2.08
C LEU A 121 -3.98 -0.08 -1.67
N ALA A 122 -3.20 -0.82 -2.44
CA ALA A 122 -2.91 -2.22 -2.18
C ALA A 122 -1.41 -2.42 -1.96
N ALA A 123 -1.07 -3.21 -0.96
CA ALA A 123 0.28 -3.70 -0.71
C ALA A 123 0.19 -5.16 -0.28
N TYR A 124 1.23 -5.93 -0.60
CA TYR A 124 1.36 -7.30 -0.16
C TYR A 124 2.33 -7.38 1.01
N ILE A 125 1.90 -8.04 2.08
CA ILE A 125 2.73 -8.35 3.25
C ILE A 125 3.11 -9.81 3.14
N ASP A 126 4.39 -10.09 2.96
CA ASP A 126 4.96 -11.43 2.97
C ASP A 126 5.46 -11.73 4.38
N ALA A 127 4.95 -12.80 4.99
CA ALA A 127 5.34 -13.27 6.31
C ALA A 127 6.07 -14.61 6.17
N ASP A 128 7.34 -14.66 6.56
CA ASP A 128 8.16 -15.89 6.45
C ASP A 128 7.76 -16.96 7.50
N ARG A 129 7.07 -16.54 8.56
CA ARG A 129 6.62 -17.32 9.70
C ARG A 129 5.34 -16.72 10.25
N TRP A 130 4.66 -17.47 11.12
CA TRP A 130 3.61 -16.89 11.93
C TRP A 130 4.16 -15.71 12.75
N CYS A 131 3.61 -14.52 12.54
CA CYS A 131 4.10 -13.28 13.13
C CYS A 131 2.94 -12.39 13.56
N PRO A 132 2.81 -12.08 14.87
CA PRO A 132 1.93 -11.02 15.33
C PRO A 132 2.57 -9.66 15.02
N ALA A 133 1.80 -8.74 14.45
CA ALA A 133 2.25 -7.41 14.11
C ALA A 133 1.21 -6.36 14.50
N GLU A 134 1.64 -5.12 14.72
CA GLU A 134 0.77 -3.96 14.90
C GLU A 134 0.83 -3.10 13.64
N LEU A 135 -0.31 -3.02 12.95
CA LEU A 135 -0.50 -2.12 11.82
C LEU A 135 -0.88 -0.75 12.34
N THR A 136 -0.09 0.26 11.98
CA THR A 136 -0.38 1.67 12.25
C THR A 136 -0.66 2.37 10.92
N LEU A 137 -1.82 3.02 10.82
CA LEU A 137 -2.24 3.75 9.63
C LEU A 137 -2.62 5.19 10.00
N THR A 138 -2.12 6.15 9.23
CA THR A 138 -2.32 7.57 9.53
C THR A 138 -2.73 8.32 8.27
N SER A 139 -3.86 9.01 8.34
CA SER A 139 -4.37 9.87 7.26
C SER A 139 -5.21 10.99 7.88
N ARG A 140 -5.33 12.14 7.21
CA ARG A 140 -6.30 13.18 7.62
C ARG A 140 -7.71 12.95 7.06
N HIS A 141 -7.87 11.95 6.18
CA HIS A 141 -9.15 11.59 5.60
C HIS A 141 -9.65 10.24 6.12
N LEU A 142 -10.84 9.85 5.65
CA LEU A 142 -11.50 8.63 6.04
C LEU A 142 -10.93 7.44 5.28
N PHE A 143 -10.83 6.28 5.92
CA PHE A 143 -10.41 5.06 5.25
C PHE A 143 -10.95 3.78 5.90
N LYS A 144 -11.00 2.70 5.12
CA LYS A 144 -11.25 1.33 5.57
C LYS A 144 -10.09 0.45 5.18
N VAL A 145 -9.81 -0.54 6.02
CA VAL A 145 -8.67 -1.44 5.89
C VAL A 145 -9.18 -2.87 5.81
N TYR A 146 -8.69 -3.59 4.82
CA TYR A 146 -9.00 -4.98 4.59
C TYR A 146 -7.71 -5.78 4.56
N LEU A 147 -7.74 -6.97 5.16
CA LEU A 147 -6.70 -7.97 5.06
C LEU A 147 -7.32 -9.22 4.44
N ASP A 148 -6.73 -9.70 3.35
CA ASP A 148 -7.21 -10.89 2.61
C ASP A 148 -8.72 -10.83 2.30
N GLY A 149 -9.19 -9.65 1.90
CA GLY A 149 -10.59 -9.39 1.55
C GLY A 149 -11.53 -9.12 2.73
N SER A 150 -11.10 -9.32 3.98
CA SER A 150 -11.93 -9.08 5.18
C SER A 150 -11.65 -7.71 5.79
N GLU A 151 -12.70 -6.92 6.11
CA GLU A 151 -12.54 -5.64 6.82
C GLU A 151 -11.99 -5.88 8.24
N ILE A 152 -10.85 -5.26 8.57
CA ILE A 152 -10.20 -5.39 9.88
C ILE A 152 -10.33 -4.14 10.73
N ALA A 153 -10.37 -2.95 10.12
CA ALA A 153 -10.44 -1.68 10.83
C ALA A 153 -10.95 -0.55 9.92
N SER A 154 -11.48 0.52 10.52
CA SER A 154 -11.88 1.72 9.77
C SER A 154 -11.72 3.00 10.57
N LYS A 155 -11.38 4.08 9.87
CA LYS A 155 -11.38 5.46 10.35
C LYS A 155 -12.48 6.24 9.64
N GLN A 156 -13.50 6.62 10.40
CA GLN A 156 -14.72 7.25 9.86
C GLN A 156 -14.76 8.77 10.02
N THR A 157 -13.65 9.38 10.45
CA THR A 157 -13.53 10.83 10.69
C THR A 157 -12.49 11.47 9.77
N SER A 158 -12.66 12.75 9.52
CA SER A 158 -11.77 13.61 8.76
C SER A 158 -11.26 14.73 9.67
N GLU A 159 -9.94 14.94 9.72
CA GLU A 159 -9.33 16.02 10.49
C GLU A 159 -8.99 17.18 9.56
N ALA A 160 -9.94 18.12 9.44
CA ALA A 160 -9.87 19.24 8.49
C ALA A 160 -9.13 20.48 9.05
N LYS A 161 -9.00 20.62 10.36
CA LYS A 161 -8.35 21.81 10.94
C LYS A 161 -6.84 21.79 10.67
N ALA A 162 -6.26 22.96 10.51
CA ALA A 162 -4.82 23.10 10.24
C ALA A 162 -3.96 22.57 11.41
N ASP A 163 -4.39 22.84 12.65
CA ASP A 163 -3.68 22.48 13.88
C ASP A 163 -4.03 21.06 14.38
N GLU A 164 -4.92 20.33 13.70
CA GLU A 164 -5.24 18.96 14.05
C GLU A 164 -4.24 17.99 13.39
N GLU A 165 -3.59 17.18 14.23
CA GLU A 165 -2.74 16.08 13.78
C GLU A 165 -3.61 14.93 13.24
N ALA A 166 -3.07 14.22 12.25
CA ALA A 166 -3.73 13.05 11.70
C ALA A 166 -3.77 11.94 12.76
N LYS A 167 -4.97 11.54 13.19
CA LYS A 167 -5.13 10.43 14.14
C LYS A 167 -4.66 9.12 13.52
N ALA A 168 -3.77 8.43 14.22
CA ALA A 168 -3.36 7.07 13.90
C ALA A 168 -4.46 6.07 14.24
N LEU A 169 -4.60 5.05 13.38
CA LEU A 169 -5.39 3.85 13.61
C LEU A 169 -4.43 2.69 13.83
N ASN A 170 -4.47 2.10 15.01
CA ASN A 170 -3.65 0.94 15.36
C ASN A 170 -4.51 -0.32 15.37
N HIS A 171 -4.00 -1.40 14.79
CA HIS A 171 -4.69 -2.69 14.77
C HIS A 171 -3.70 -3.86 14.88
N SER A 172 -4.00 -4.82 15.74
CA SER A 172 -3.17 -6.02 15.89
C SER A 172 -3.53 -7.06 14.83
N LEU A 173 -2.54 -7.47 14.06
CA LEU A 173 -2.61 -8.50 13.04
C LEU A 173 -2.01 -9.81 13.54
N LYS A 174 -2.61 -10.92 13.14
CA LYS A 174 -2.04 -12.27 13.26
C LYS A 174 -1.79 -12.77 11.85
N LEU A 175 -0.56 -12.61 11.37
CA LEU A 175 -0.17 -13.04 10.04
C LEU A 175 0.29 -14.49 10.12
N GLU A 176 -0.31 -15.34 9.30
CA GLU A 176 0.19 -16.69 9.08
C GLU A 176 1.39 -16.65 8.12
N THR A 177 2.06 -17.77 7.92
CA THR A 177 3.11 -17.82 6.90
C THR A 177 2.50 -17.68 5.51
N GLY A 178 3.01 -16.74 4.73
CA GLY A 178 2.60 -16.54 3.35
C GLY A 178 2.42 -15.08 2.96
N LYS A 179 1.79 -14.87 1.81
CA LYS A 179 1.52 -13.54 1.27
C LYS A 179 0.09 -13.13 1.56
N HIS A 180 -0.06 -11.98 2.19
CA HIS A 180 -1.33 -11.38 2.57
C HIS A 180 -1.56 -10.08 1.80
N LEU A 181 -2.79 -9.86 1.33
CA LEU A 181 -3.17 -8.63 0.66
C LEU A 181 -3.69 -7.62 1.71
N LEU A 182 -2.94 -6.54 1.91
CA LEU A 182 -3.41 -5.36 2.61
C LEU A 182 -4.04 -4.40 1.59
N LEU A 183 -5.33 -4.13 1.75
CA LEU A 183 -6.06 -3.18 0.91
C LEU A 183 -6.61 -2.06 1.78
N VAL A 184 -6.35 -0.81 1.38
CA VAL A 184 -6.88 0.38 2.04
C VAL A 184 -7.76 1.15 1.07
N LYS A 185 -9.03 1.27 1.41
CA LYS A 185 -10.00 2.11 0.71
C LYS A 185 -9.94 3.50 1.34
N LEU A 186 -9.43 4.47 0.62
CA LEU A 186 -9.24 5.85 1.07
C LEU A 186 -10.28 6.76 0.42
N LEU A 187 -10.98 7.56 1.23
CA LEU A 187 -12.04 8.46 0.78
C LEU A 187 -11.70 9.90 1.14
N ARG A 188 -11.62 10.76 0.12
CA ARG A 188 -11.45 12.20 0.25
C ARG A 188 -12.73 12.84 0.77
N ASP A 189 -12.62 13.60 1.86
CA ASP A 189 -13.66 14.49 2.35
C ASP A 189 -13.51 15.91 1.78
N PRO A 190 -14.34 16.37 0.82
CA PRO A 190 -14.14 17.64 0.11
C PRO A 190 -13.98 18.88 1.00
N GLU A 191 -14.52 18.86 2.23
CA GLU A 191 -14.43 19.97 3.18
C GLU A 191 -13.07 20.07 3.87
N ASN A 192 -12.28 18.98 3.85
CA ASN A 192 -10.95 18.96 4.40
C ASN A 192 -9.96 19.59 3.40
N PRO A 193 -9.13 20.59 3.73
CA PRO A 193 -8.22 21.23 2.77
C PRO A 193 -6.91 20.46 2.56
N HIS A 194 -6.62 19.45 3.38
CA HIS A 194 -5.35 18.72 3.36
C HIS A 194 -5.22 17.79 2.15
N PRO A 195 -3.99 17.48 1.71
CA PRO A 195 -3.74 16.48 0.68
C PRO A 195 -4.26 15.10 1.07
N MET A 196 -4.77 14.36 0.09
CA MET A 196 -5.18 12.97 0.28
C MET A 196 -3.96 12.08 0.38
N SER A 197 -3.49 11.81 1.60
CA SER A 197 -2.35 10.94 1.85
C SER A 197 -2.65 9.86 2.88
N LEU A 198 -1.88 8.77 2.82
CA LEU A 198 -1.89 7.69 3.79
C LEU A 198 -0.44 7.29 4.13
N ASN A 199 -0.13 7.23 5.41
CA ASN A 199 1.08 6.60 5.93
C ASN A 199 0.70 5.26 6.55
N ALA A 200 1.53 4.23 6.37
CA ALA A 200 1.34 2.93 7.00
C ALA A 200 2.66 2.32 7.44
N SER A 201 2.67 1.75 8.64
CA SER A 201 3.78 0.97 9.17
C SER A 201 3.28 -0.30 9.86
N LEU A 202 4.16 -1.30 9.91
CA LEU A 202 3.97 -2.54 10.63
C LEU A 202 5.07 -2.67 11.67
N LYS A 203 4.70 -2.87 12.92
CA LYS A 203 5.64 -3.15 14.00
C LYS A 203 5.51 -4.61 14.44
N VAL A 204 6.61 -5.35 14.47
CA VAL A 204 6.68 -6.70 15.03
C VAL A 204 7.16 -6.65 16.48
N ASP A 205 6.85 -7.68 17.27
CA ASP A 205 7.44 -7.82 18.62
C ASP A 205 8.96 -8.11 18.49
N ASP A 206 9.78 -7.55 19.39
CA ASP A 206 11.25 -7.68 19.40
C ASP A 206 11.76 -9.14 19.42
N LYS A 207 10.89 -10.10 19.75
CA LYS A 207 11.18 -11.55 19.66
C LYS A 207 11.24 -12.08 18.23
N PHE A 208 10.74 -11.32 17.26
CA PHE A 208 10.74 -11.69 15.86
C PHE A 208 11.84 -10.91 15.12
N PRO A 209 12.53 -11.53 14.14
CA PRO A 209 13.49 -10.82 13.32
C PRO A 209 12.77 -9.75 12.48
N ALA A 210 13.46 -8.65 12.20
CA ALA A 210 12.96 -7.56 11.35
C ALA A 210 12.52 -8.07 9.97
N GLU A 211 13.24 -9.07 9.45
CA GLU A 211 13.02 -9.68 8.15
C GLU A 211 11.83 -10.65 8.12
N ALA A 212 11.15 -10.86 9.26
CA ALA A 212 9.97 -11.71 9.33
C ALA A 212 8.82 -11.21 8.44
N LEU A 213 8.77 -9.91 8.20
CA LEU A 213 7.79 -9.26 7.32
C LEU A 213 8.50 -8.51 6.20
N GLN A 214 7.92 -8.58 5.00
CA GLN A 214 8.34 -7.77 3.85
C GLN A 214 7.12 -7.21 3.13
N ALA A 215 7.15 -5.91 2.80
CA ALA A 215 6.16 -5.30 1.93
C ALA A 215 6.59 -5.39 0.46
N SER A 216 5.63 -5.60 -0.43
CA SER A 216 5.86 -5.56 -1.87
C SER A 216 4.58 -5.18 -2.63
N THR A 217 4.72 -4.78 -3.89
CA THR A 217 3.60 -4.59 -4.82
C THR A 217 3.41 -5.77 -5.78
N SER A 218 4.23 -6.82 -5.62
CA SER A 218 4.19 -8.00 -6.48
C SER A 218 3.15 -9.01 -5.99
N PRO A 219 2.16 -9.37 -6.82
CA PRO A 219 1.19 -10.42 -6.49
C PRO A 219 1.80 -11.83 -6.53
N ARG A 220 3.07 -11.98 -6.92
CA ARG A 220 3.69 -13.30 -7.06
C ARG A 220 4.02 -13.91 -5.71
N HIS A 221 3.47 -15.08 -5.43
CA HIS A 221 3.83 -15.91 -4.28
C HIS A 221 4.29 -17.29 -4.74
N PHE A 222 4.96 -18.01 -3.84
CA PHE A 222 5.37 -19.38 -4.09
C PHE A 222 4.16 -20.33 -4.09
N MET A 223 4.22 -21.36 -4.92
CA MET A 223 3.20 -22.40 -4.92
C MET A 223 3.12 -23.07 -3.53
N ASN A 224 1.93 -23.15 -2.97
CA ASN A 224 1.67 -23.73 -1.65
C ASN A 224 0.65 -24.87 -1.77
N ILE A 225 0.35 -25.53 -0.65
CA ILE A 225 -0.58 -26.67 -0.65
C ILE A 225 -1.98 -26.27 -1.13
N THR A 226 -2.44 -25.07 -0.80
CA THR A 226 -3.73 -24.53 -1.25
C THR A 226 -3.75 -24.40 -2.78
N HIS A 227 -2.71 -23.87 -3.40
CA HIS A 227 -2.59 -23.84 -4.87
C HIS A 227 -2.63 -25.24 -5.47
N LEU A 228 -1.99 -26.22 -4.83
CA LEU A 228 -1.96 -27.60 -5.30
C LEU A 228 -3.33 -28.29 -5.16
N LEU A 229 -4.09 -28.00 -4.12
CA LEU A 229 -5.37 -28.66 -3.83
C LEU A 229 -6.56 -27.98 -4.53
N GLU A 230 -6.58 -26.65 -4.51
CA GLU A 230 -7.72 -25.80 -4.86
C GLU A 230 -7.52 -25.02 -6.16
N GLY A 231 -6.27 -24.92 -6.64
CA GLY A 231 -5.97 -24.23 -7.89
C GLY A 231 -6.71 -24.81 -9.10
N THR A 232 -7.00 -23.94 -10.07
CA THR A 232 -7.56 -24.33 -11.36
C THR A 232 -6.58 -25.22 -12.12
N LYS A 233 -7.03 -26.41 -12.49
CA LYS A 233 -6.24 -27.43 -13.21
C LYS A 233 -6.84 -27.66 -14.59
N VAL A 234 -5.98 -27.87 -15.58
CA VAL A 234 -6.40 -28.42 -16.86
C VAL A 234 -6.76 -29.89 -16.65
N ALA A 235 -8.02 -30.22 -16.88
CA ALA A 235 -8.56 -31.58 -16.75
C ALA A 235 -8.56 -32.33 -18.09
N GLY A 236 -8.60 -31.61 -19.21
CA GLY A 236 -8.56 -32.20 -20.54
C GLY A 236 -8.41 -31.16 -21.64
N VAL A 237 -7.95 -31.62 -22.80
CA VAL A 237 -7.88 -30.82 -24.02
C VAL A 237 -8.46 -31.66 -25.15
N SER A 238 -9.39 -31.09 -25.92
CA SER A 238 -9.92 -31.67 -27.16
C SER A 238 -9.61 -30.75 -28.32
N ILE A 239 -9.24 -31.30 -29.46
CA ILE A 239 -8.86 -30.55 -30.65
C ILE A 239 -9.84 -30.91 -31.76
N ALA A 240 -10.35 -29.91 -32.48
CA ALA A 240 -11.20 -30.12 -33.63
C ALA A 240 -10.46 -30.90 -34.73
N ALA A 241 -11.19 -31.65 -35.56
CA ALA A 241 -10.58 -32.51 -36.58
C ALA A 241 -9.71 -31.73 -37.59
N GLU A 242 -10.08 -30.47 -37.87
CA GLU A 242 -9.34 -29.56 -38.76
C GLU A 242 -8.14 -28.87 -38.06
N GLY A 243 -8.02 -29.00 -36.73
CA GLY A 243 -6.91 -28.46 -35.94
C GLY A 243 -6.96 -26.96 -35.68
N ASP A 244 -8.03 -26.27 -36.06
CA ASP A 244 -8.22 -24.82 -35.93
C ASP A 244 -8.76 -24.40 -34.56
N LEU A 245 -9.44 -25.30 -33.85
CA LEU A 245 -10.02 -25.05 -32.54
C LEU A 245 -9.55 -26.09 -31.51
N ALA A 246 -9.35 -25.64 -30.28
CA ALA A 246 -9.15 -26.49 -29.12
C ALA A 246 -10.11 -26.09 -28.01
N ALA A 247 -10.73 -27.08 -27.38
CA ALA A 247 -11.53 -26.92 -26.17
C ALA A 247 -10.71 -27.40 -24.97
N VAL A 248 -10.51 -26.53 -23.98
CA VAL A 248 -9.79 -26.83 -22.75
C VAL A 248 -10.80 -26.97 -21.62
N THR A 249 -10.81 -28.15 -21.00
CA THR A 249 -11.62 -28.38 -19.81
C THR A 249 -10.81 -28.03 -18.58
N TYR A 250 -11.32 -27.11 -17.78
CA TYR A 250 -10.77 -26.71 -16.50
C TYR A 250 -11.54 -27.36 -15.36
N ARG A 251 -10.86 -27.58 -14.23
CA ARG A 251 -11.47 -28.04 -12.97
C ARG A 251 -10.84 -27.30 -11.80
N ARG A 252 -11.64 -26.89 -10.82
CA ARG A 252 -11.15 -26.39 -9.53
C ARG A 252 -11.91 -27.02 -8.37
N THR A 253 -11.29 -27.03 -7.20
CA THR A 253 -11.91 -27.47 -5.94
C THR A 253 -12.23 -26.24 -5.12
N LEU A 254 -13.48 -26.09 -4.69
CA LEU A 254 -13.96 -24.96 -3.90
C LEU A 254 -13.79 -25.26 -2.41
N PRO A 255 -12.98 -24.48 -1.68
CA PRO A 255 -12.94 -24.53 -0.22
C PRO A 255 -14.22 -23.96 0.40
N PRO A 256 -14.57 -24.31 1.66
CA PRO A 256 -13.96 -25.35 2.49
C PRO A 256 -14.56 -26.75 2.26
N GLU A 257 -15.67 -26.86 1.53
CA GLU A 257 -16.46 -28.09 1.42
C GLU A 257 -15.83 -29.14 0.50
N GLY A 258 -14.83 -28.77 -0.30
CA GLY A 258 -14.12 -29.69 -1.21
C GLY A 258 -14.91 -30.06 -2.46
N LYS A 259 -16.01 -29.36 -2.76
CA LYS A 259 -16.79 -29.57 -3.98
C LYS A 259 -15.96 -29.15 -5.19
N SER A 260 -15.97 -29.95 -6.25
CA SER A 260 -15.32 -29.56 -7.51
C SER A 260 -16.32 -28.99 -8.49
N GLU A 261 -15.88 -28.01 -9.26
CA GLU A 261 -16.57 -27.58 -10.48
C GLU A 261 -15.64 -27.73 -11.69
N SER A 262 -16.26 -27.87 -12.86
CA SER A 262 -15.56 -27.98 -14.15
C SER A 262 -16.27 -27.17 -15.22
N TRP A 263 -15.52 -26.50 -16.06
CA TRP A 263 -16.03 -25.73 -17.19
C TRP A 263 -15.11 -25.89 -18.40
N MET A 264 -15.57 -25.42 -19.56
CA MET A 264 -14.86 -25.55 -20.83
C MET A 264 -14.71 -24.16 -21.45
N GLU A 265 -13.52 -23.86 -21.95
CA GLU A 265 -13.19 -22.67 -22.73
C GLU A 265 -12.62 -23.06 -24.09
#